data_AF-A0A194S2U0-F1
#
_entry.id   AF-A0A194S2U0-F1
#
_cell.length_a   1.000
_cell.length_b   1.000
_cell.length_c   1.000
_cell.angle_alpha   90.00
_cell.angle_beta   90.00
_cell.angle_gamma   90.00
#
_symmetry.space_group_name_H-M   'P 1'
#
loop_
_entity.id
_entity.type
_entity.pdbx_description
1 polymer ?
#
loop_
_entity_poly.entity_id
_entity_poly.type
_entity_poly.pdbx_seq_one_letter_code
_entity_poly.pdbx_strand_id
1 'polypeptide(L)'
;MVASVLLIVLPIAATLLAIAKPRMNVLGTQRILSSALHIDQCSPIPGLEACEDAWVHHDSGLAYLACSSVEMRAHWSPTLENFDALTLPTVSTDHLRLFSFEHRTHSPVHLVGLPKGHPGLWLHGMDALHTPTPAEPDLYTLFLVSHPPPADRSSAPKVGADSVVELFETVLGTAEARYVGTVRHALVRTPNNPVATGPRSFYVSNDHRRKVHWTRKLEVAYVETSEIAHCTLLDSGESECTVAAEQTYPNGLAKGPNDLLYAASTYTGEVSVYEIQHGDMSLIPVGNIWLERPIDNLLVSPSTGSVYAATFPKFFSFASSAPLPSSPANPHHKRSPVEVWRISNETDITERYMGRKYRHAVALADPLGEVVSAVTTAAPWRDELLLTGYFTPHAVVCRMGETL
;
A
#
# COMPACT_ATOMS: atom_id res chain seq x y z
N MET A 1 -14.28 17.66 49.64
CA MET A 1 -14.84 17.30 48.32
C MET A 1 -13.83 17.44 47.18
N VAL A 2 -13.16 18.59 47.01
CA VAL A 2 -12.19 18.80 45.90
C VAL A 2 -11.03 17.78 45.90
N ALA A 3 -10.43 17.49 47.05
CA ALA A 3 -9.34 16.51 47.16
C ALA A 3 -9.78 15.06 46.81
N SER A 4 -11.00 14.67 47.19
CA SER A 4 -11.56 13.35 46.91
C SER A 4 -11.91 13.17 45.42
N VAL A 5 -12.36 14.24 44.75
CA VAL A 5 -12.60 14.24 43.30
C VAL A 5 -11.28 14.16 42.54
N LEU A 6 -10.25 14.90 42.95
CA LEU A 6 -8.91 14.85 42.35
C LEU A 6 -8.27 13.46 42.46
N LEU A 7 -8.47 12.74 43.58
CA LEU A 7 -7.98 11.37 43.79
C LEU A 7 -8.58 10.35 42.81
N ILE A 8 -9.74 10.63 42.21
CA ILE A 8 -10.40 9.76 41.23
C ILE A 8 -10.12 10.23 39.81
N VAL A 9 -10.16 11.54 39.56
CA VAL A 9 -10.00 12.11 38.21
C VAL A 9 -8.56 12.00 37.73
N LEU A 10 -7.56 12.21 38.59
CA LEU A 10 -6.15 12.18 38.18
C LEU A 10 -5.70 10.80 37.68
N PRO A 11 -5.99 9.67 38.36
CA PRO A 11 -5.65 8.34 37.86
C PRO A 11 -6.36 7.98 36.54
N ILE A 12 -7.61 8.39 36.37
CA ILE A 12 -8.36 8.15 35.13
C ILE A 12 -7.72 8.95 33.98
N ALA A 13 -7.47 10.24 34.19
CA ALA A 13 -6.82 11.09 33.20
C ALA A 13 -5.42 10.59 32.85
N ALA A 14 -4.63 10.17 33.85
CA ALA A 14 -3.29 9.61 33.64
C ALA A 14 -3.34 8.30 32.84
N THR A 15 -4.28 7.41 33.14
CA THR A 15 -4.48 6.16 32.39
C THR A 15 -4.89 6.44 30.95
N LEU A 16 -5.84 7.34 30.73
CA LEU A 16 -6.27 7.75 29.39
C LEU A 16 -5.12 8.36 28.59
N LEU A 17 -4.32 9.22 29.21
CA LEU A 17 -3.13 9.80 28.58
C LEU A 17 -2.07 8.74 28.26
N ALA A 18 -1.85 7.76 29.15
CA ALA A 18 -0.90 6.67 28.92
C ALA A 18 -1.30 5.78 27.73
N ILE A 19 -2.61 5.56 27.54
CA ILE A 19 -3.16 4.81 26.39
C ILE A 19 -3.11 5.64 25.11
N ALA A 20 -3.48 6.92 25.17
CA ALA A 20 -3.57 7.80 24.00
C ALA A 20 -2.21 8.25 23.47
N LYS A 21 -1.22 8.47 24.35
CA LYS A 21 0.07 9.06 23.99
C LYS A 21 0.85 8.26 22.93
N PRO A 22 1.01 6.92 23.04
CA PRO A 22 1.66 6.13 21.98
C PRO A 22 0.97 6.29 20.62
N ARG A 23 -0.37 6.33 20.60
CA ARG A 23 -1.14 6.54 19.37
C ARG A 23 -0.95 7.94 18.80
N MET A 24 -1.02 8.97 19.63
CA MET A 24 -0.74 10.35 19.21
C MET A 24 0.68 10.51 18.65
N ASN A 25 1.65 9.81 19.21
CA ASN A 25 3.02 9.78 18.69
C ASN A 25 3.06 9.18 17.30
N VAL A 26 2.46 7.98 17.10
CA VAL A 26 2.36 7.36 15.77
C VAL A 26 1.72 8.33 14.78
N LEU A 27 0.54 8.87 15.09
CA LEU A 27 -0.17 9.84 14.23
C LEU A 27 0.58 11.15 13.98
N GLY A 28 1.64 11.42 14.74
CA GLY A 28 2.56 12.51 14.49
C GLY A 28 2.07 13.88 14.96
N THR A 29 1.17 13.94 15.95
CA THR A 29 0.57 15.21 16.42
C THR A 29 1.60 16.20 16.97
N GLN A 30 2.71 15.69 17.53
CA GLN A 30 3.84 16.48 18.04
C GLN A 30 5.16 16.15 17.33
N ARG A 31 5.11 15.50 16.15
CA ARG A 31 6.32 15.06 15.45
C ARG A 31 7.13 16.25 14.94
N ILE A 32 8.41 16.24 15.28
CA ILE A 32 9.43 17.05 14.61
C ILE A 32 9.82 16.27 13.36
N LEU A 33 9.62 16.88 12.19
CA LEU A 33 9.90 16.28 10.90
C LEU A 33 11.39 16.31 10.60
N SER A 34 11.87 15.33 9.84
CA SER A 34 13.21 15.40 9.26
C SER A 34 13.39 16.65 8.40
N SER A 35 14.63 17.13 8.33
CA SER A 35 14.99 18.19 7.37
C SER A 35 14.82 17.68 5.95
N ALA A 36 14.59 18.60 5.00
CA ALA A 36 14.52 18.27 3.58
C ALA A 36 15.73 17.43 3.14
N LEU A 37 15.48 16.32 2.45
CA LEU A 37 16.50 15.34 2.06
C LEU A 37 16.14 14.71 0.71
N HIS A 38 17.08 14.75 -0.26
CA HIS A 38 16.95 14.17 -1.61
C HIS A 38 15.72 14.62 -2.41
N ILE A 39 15.31 15.89 -2.21
CA ILE A 39 14.20 16.51 -2.96
C ILE A 39 14.65 17.57 -3.97
N ASP A 40 15.97 17.77 -4.10
CA ASP A 40 16.58 18.74 -5.03
C ASP A 40 16.60 18.24 -6.48
N GLN A 41 16.56 16.92 -6.69
CA GLN A 41 16.61 16.28 -8.00
C GLN A 41 15.38 15.41 -8.25
N CYS A 42 14.20 16.02 -8.08
CA CYS A 42 12.92 15.39 -8.35
C CYS A 42 12.28 15.92 -9.64
N SER A 43 11.72 15.03 -10.45
CA SER A 43 11.03 15.35 -11.70
C SER A 43 9.62 14.76 -11.68
N PRO A 44 8.56 15.58 -11.84
CA PRO A 44 7.21 15.07 -11.95
C PRO A 44 7.04 14.32 -13.28
N ILE A 45 6.20 13.29 -13.27
CA ILE A 45 5.81 12.50 -14.45
C ILE A 45 4.30 12.74 -14.68
N PRO A 46 3.92 13.75 -15.49
CA PRO A 46 2.53 14.08 -15.74
C PRO A 46 1.72 12.91 -16.30
N GLY A 47 0.44 12.83 -15.94
CA GLY A 47 -0.47 11.79 -16.41
C GLY A 47 -0.39 10.46 -15.66
N LEU A 48 0.48 10.34 -14.64
CA LEU A 48 0.46 9.26 -13.65
C LEU A 48 -0.29 9.70 -12.40
N GLU A 49 -1.60 9.91 -12.54
CA GLU A 49 -2.46 10.41 -11.47
C GLU A 49 -2.98 9.26 -10.59
N ALA A 50 -3.09 9.50 -9.28
CA ALA A 50 -3.71 8.61 -8.30
C ALA A 50 -3.22 7.14 -8.39
N CYS A 51 -1.94 6.97 -8.72
CA CYS A 51 -1.28 5.67 -8.76
C CYS A 51 -0.92 5.26 -7.33
N GLU A 52 -1.74 4.38 -6.75
CA GLU A 52 -1.59 4.00 -5.35
C GLU A 52 -0.34 3.17 -5.11
N ASP A 53 -0.09 2.24 -6.02
CA ASP A 53 1.01 1.31 -5.93
C ASP A 53 1.70 1.05 -7.27
N ALA A 54 2.89 0.49 -7.20
CA ALA A 54 3.75 0.21 -8.34
C ALA A 54 4.63 -1.01 -8.10
N TRP A 55 4.84 -1.80 -9.15
CA TRP A 55 5.84 -2.85 -9.18
C TRP A 55 6.93 -2.52 -10.19
N VAL A 56 8.20 -2.71 -9.82
CA VAL A 56 9.36 -2.35 -10.65
C VAL A 56 10.14 -3.61 -11.07
N HIS A 57 10.31 -3.77 -12.38
CA HIS A 57 11.27 -4.72 -12.92
C HIS A 57 12.68 -4.11 -12.87
N HIS A 58 13.48 -4.53 -11.89
CA HIS A 58 14.76 -3.88 -11.58
C HIS A 58 15.80 -3.97 -12.69
N ASP A 59 15.81 -5.04 -13.48
CA ASP A 59 16.83 -5.21 -14.53
C ASP A 59 16.59 -4.26 -15.72
N SER A 60 15.33 -4.00 -16.08
CA SER A 60 14.98 -3.15 -17.23
C SER A 60 14.63 -1.71 -16.86
N GLY A 61 14.27 -1.44 -15.61
CA GLY A 61 13.72 -0.12 -15.22
C GLY A 61 12.35 0.14 -15.81
N LEU A 62 11.57 -0.91 -16.04
CA LEU A 62 10.15 -0.81 -16.33
C LEU A 62 9.35 -0.95 -15.05
N ALA A 63 8.26 -0.20 -14.92
CA ALA A 63 7.36 -0.29 -13.79
C ALA A 63 5.91 -0.40 -14.26
N TYR A 64 5.13 -1.28 -13.62
CA TYR A 64 3.68 -1.29 -13.75
C TYR A 64 3.09 -0.50 -12.58
N LEU A 65 2.14 0.39 -12.86
CA LEU A 65 1.50 1.24 -11.86
C LEU A 65 -0.02 1.06 -11.90
N ALA A 66 -0.62 1.00 -10.71
CA ALA A 66 -2.05 0.86 -10.49
C ALA A 66 -2.70 2.24 -10.30
N CYS A 67 -3.19 2.85 -11.39
CA CYS A 67 -3.61 4.25 -11.44
C CYS A 67 -5.12 4.46 -11.54
N SER A 68 -5.56 5.64 -11.12
CA SER A 68 -6.96 6.10 -11.16
C SER A 68 -6.99 7.59 -11.56
N SER A 69 -8.00 8.33 -11.14
CA SER A 69 -7.98 9.79 -11.11
C SER A 69 -8.33 10.29 -9.71
N VAL A 70 -7.87 11.48 -9.34
CA VAL A 70 -8.19 12.11 -8.05
C VAL A 70 -9.70 12.30 -7.91
N GLU A 71 -10.39 12.62 -9.01
CA GLU A 71 -11.84 12.73 -9.07
C GLU A 71 -12.53 11.41 -8.69
N MET A 72 -12.14 10.30 -9.30
CA MET A 72 -12.72 8.99 -8.98
C MET A 72 -12.48 8.58 -7.53
N ARG A 73 -11.28 8.84 -6.99
CA ARG A 73 -10.92 8.58 -5.58
C ARG A 73 -11.76 9.42 -4.60
N ALA A 74 -12.16 10.62 -5.00
CA ALA A 74 -13.04 11.48 -4.21
C ALA A 74 -14.39 10.79 -3.92
N HIS A 75 -14.93 10.07 -4.91
CA HIS A 75 -16.23 9.40 -4.82
C HIS A 75 -16.11 7.95 -4.33
N TRP A 76 -15.03 7.26 -4.69
CA TRP A 76 -14.85 5.83 -4.44
C TRP A 76 -13.48 5.52 -3.84
N SER A 77 -13.45 5.40 -2.51
CA SER A 77 -12.28 4.98 -1.74
C SER A 77 -12.74 4.12 -0.56
N PRO A 78 -12.96 2.81 -0.75
CA PRO A 78 -13.46 1.92 0.29
C PRO A 78 -12.62 1.89 1.57
N THR A 79 -11.30 2.04 1.46
CA THR A 79 -10.39 2.12 2.61
C THR A 79 -10.64 3.38 3.47
N LEU A 80 -11.11 4.47 2.86
CA LEU A 80 -11.45 5.74 3.53
C LEU A 80 -12.95 5.89 3.83
N GLU A 81 -13.74 4.83 3.68
CA GLU A 81 -15.21 4.84 3.82
C GLU A 81 -15.96 5.79 2.86
N ASN A 82 -15.39 6.07 1.69
CA ASN A 82 -16.07 6.81 0.62
C ASN A 82 -16.74 5.82 -0.34
N PHE A 83 -18.07 5.76 -0.30
CA PHE A 83 -18.90 4.78 -1.02
C PHE A 83 -19.95 5.45 -1.93
N ASP A 84 -19.59 6.51 -2.66
CA ASP A 84 -20.50 7.19 -3.58
C ASP A 84 -20.58 6.45 -4.93
N ALA A 85 -21.15 5.25 -4.92
CA ALA A 85 -21.21 4.38 -6.10
C ALA A 85 -22.14 4.91 -7.22
N LEU A 86 -23.07 5.80 -6.90
CA LEU A 86 -24.10 6.27 -7.83
C LEU A 86 -23.55 7.31 -8.82
N THR A 87 -22.48 8.00 -8.46
CA THR A 87 -21.81 8.99 -9.33
C THR A 87 -20.77 8.36 -10.27
N LEU A 88 -20.39 7.11 -10.00
CA LEU A 88 -19.36 6.41 -10.76
C LEU A 88 -19.86 5.96 -12.15
N PRO A 89 -18.98 5.86 -13.16
CA PRO A 89 -19.31 5.23 -14.43
C PRO A 89 -19.59 3.73 -14.25
N THR A 90 -20.33 3.13 -15.19
CA THR A 90 -20.67 1.69 -15.17
C THR A 90 -19.44 0.81 -15.32
N VAL A 91 -18.50 1.23 -16.16
CA VAL A 91 -17.17 0.63 -16.34
C VAL A 91 -16.14 1.57 -15.75
N SER A 92 -15.19 1.01 -15.00
CA SER A 92 -14.12 1.79 -14.37
C SER A 92 -13.27 2.56 -15.38
N THR A 93 -12.68 3.65 -14.91
CA THR A 93 -11.70 4.46 -15.63
C THR A 93 -10.27 4.30 -15.08
N ASP A 94 -10.11 3.51 -14.01
CA ASP A 94 -8.80 3.12 -13.51
C ASP A 94 -8.07 2.30 -14.56
N HIS A 95 -6.75 2.41 -14.55
CA HIS A 95 -5.93 1.91 -15.63
C HIS A 95 -4.53 1.55 -15.15
N LEU A 96 -3.99 0.48 -15.72
CA LEU A 96 -2.59 0.12 -15.55
C LEU A 96 -1.72 0.97 -16.47
N ARG A 97 -0.59 1.45 -15.95
CA ARG A 97 0.43 2.16 -16.72
C ARG A 97 1.72 1.36 -16.73
N LEU A 98 2.37 1.29 -17.89
CA LEU A 98 3.75 0.86 -18.02
C LEU A 98 4.62 2.10 -18.10
N PHE A 99 5.49 2.30 -17.13
CA PHE A 99 6.44 3.42 -17.04
C PHE A 99 7.87 2.93 -17.31
N SER A 100 8.67 3.74 -18.00
CA SER A 100 10.10 3.53 -18.18
C SER A 100 10.88 4.59 -17.40
N PHE A 101 11.70 4.14 -16.45
CA PHE A 101 12.65 5.02 -15.78
C PHE A 101 13.59 5.66 -16.81
N GLU A 102 14.22 4.88 -17.68
CA GLU A 102 15.22 5.40 -18.64
C GLU A 102 14.68 6.51 -19.54
N HIS A 103 13.46 6.35 -20.06
CA HIS A 103 12.89 7.31 -21.03
C HIS A 103 11.98 8.36 -20.39
N ARG A 104 11.62 8.20 -19.11
CA ARG A 104 10.60 9.04 -18.42
C ARG A 104 9.25 9.09 -19.14
N THR A 105 8.93 8.04 -19.87
CA THR A 105 7.69 7.90 -20.62
C THR A 105 6.84 6.79 -20.03
N HIS A 106 5.53 6.87 -20.28
CA HIS A 106 4.58 5.88 -19.85
C HIS A 106 3.49 5.65 -20.90
N SER A 107 2.97 4.43 -20.97
CA SER A 107 1.87 4.04 -21.85
C SER A 107 0.76 3.34 -21.08
N PRO A 108 -0.50 3.39 -21.54
CA PRO A 108 -1.54 2.53 -20.98
C PRO A 108 -1.23 1.07 -21.29
N VAL A 109 -1.57 0.17 -20.36
CA VAL A 109 -1.58 -1.28 -20.59
C VAL A 109 -3.01 -1.69 -20.94
N HIS A 110 -3.19 -2.28 -22.12
CA HIS A 110 -4.48 -2.72 -22.61
C HIS A 110 -4.86 -4.07 -22.00
N LEU A 111 -6.03 -4.12 -21.37
CA LEU A 111 -6.57 -5.35 -20.80
C LEU A 111 -7.27 -6.18 -21.88
N VAL A 112 -6.89 -7.44 -22.03
CA VAL A 112 -7.40 -8.35 -23.06
C VAL A 112 -8.03 -9.57 -22.40
N GLY A 113 -9.10 -10.10 -22.99
CA GLY A 113 -9.73 -11.34 -22.53
C GLY A 113 -10.66 -11.19 -21.32
N LEU A 114 -11.01 -9.96 -20.93
CA LEU A 114 -11.99 -9.73 -19.87
C LEU A 114 -13.36 -10.34 -20.23
N PRO A 115 -14.05 -11.02 -19.27
CA PRO A 115 -15.39 -11.55 -19.51
C PRO A 115 -16.39 -10.46 -19.89
N LYS A 116 -17.39 -10.82 -20.70
CA LYS A 116 -18.46 -9.89 -21.07
C LYS A 116 -19.20 -9.40 -19.82
N GLY A 117 -19.30 -8.08 -19.66
CA GLY A 117 -19.97 -7.46 -18.51
C GLY A 117 -19.06 -7.22 -17.31
N HIS A 118 -17.75 -7.51 -17.42
CA HIS A 118 -16.79 -7.14 -16.39
C HIS A 118 -16.75 -5.62 -16.19
N PRO A 119 -16.78 -5.10 -14.94
CA PRO A 119 -16.87 -3.66 -14.67
C PRO A 119 -15.55 -2.89 -14.86
N GLY A 120 -14.57 -3.45 -15.57
CA GLY A 120 -13.18 -2.98 -15.54
C GLY A 120 -12.49 -3.23 -14.18
N LEU A 121 -11.33 -2.60 -13.97
CA LEU A 121 -10.55 -2.70 -12.73
C LEU A 121 -10.77 -1.48 -11.85
N TRP A 122 -10.83 -1.63 -10.53
CA TRP A 122 -10.98 -0.55 -9.56
C TRP A 122 -9.77 -0.55 -8.62
N LEU A 123 -8.64 -0.11 -9.17
CA LEU A 123 -7.29 -0.48 -8.76
C LEU A 123 -6.90 0.06 -7.37
N HIS A 124 -6.08 -0.70 -6.67
CA HIS A 124 -5.48 -0.37 -5.38
C HIS A 124 -4.03 -0.91 -5.39
N GLY A 125 -3.64 -1.75 -4.43
CA GLY A 125 -2.31 -2.38 -4.41
C GLY A 125 -2.08 -3.40 -5.51
N MET A 126 -0.80 -3.66 -5.81
CA MET A 126 -0.44 -4.64 -6.83
C MET A 126 0.91 -5.34 -6.57
N ASP A 127 1.10 -6.48 -7.22
CA ASP A 127 2.41 -7.14 -7.31
C ASP A 127 2.55 -7.86 -8.66
N ALA A 128 3.77 -8.28 -9.01
CA ALA A 128 4.02 -9.12 -10.16
C ALA A 128 5.06 -10.21 -9.89
N LEU A 129 4.85 -11.36 -10.52
CA LEU A 129 5.72 -12.52 -10.44
C LEU A 129 6.20 -12.93 -11.82
N HIS A 130 7.49 -13.21 -11.97
CA HIS A 130 8.04 -13.83 -13.19
C HIS A 130 7.53 -15.26 -13.32
N THR A 131 6.80 -15.54 -14.40
CA THR A 131 6.12 -16.82 -14.66
C THR A 131 6.42 -17.30 -16.09
N PRO A 132 7.70 -17.50 -16.44
CA PRO A 132 8.12 -17.74 -17.81
C PRO A 132 7.56 -19.05 -18.38
N THR A 133 7.31 -19.05 -19.68
CA THR A 133 7.06 -20.28 -20.45
C THR A 133 8.17 -20.47 -21.49
N PRO A 134 8.33 -21.67 -22.08
CA PRO A 134 9.29 -21.86 -23.18
C PRO A 134 9.05 -20.93 -24.38
N ALA A 135 7.82 -20.44 -24.57
CA ALA A 135 7.47 -19.53 -25.67
C ALA A 135 7.58 -18.04 -25.28
N GLU A 136 7.33 -17.71 -24.01
CA GLU A 136 7.34 -16.36 -23.46
C GLU A 136 8.29 -16.32 -22.24
N PRO A 137 9.60 -16.12 -22.43
CA PRO A 137 10.57 -16.12 -21.35
C PRO A 137 10.45 -14.90 -20.43
N ASP A 138 9.83 -13.82 -20.91
CA ASP A 138 9.59 -12.59 -20.15
C ASP A 138 8.12 -12.46 -19.72
N LEU A 139 7.43 -13.59 -19.49
CA LEU A 139 6.05 -13.61 -19.02
C LEU A 139 6.00 -13.33 -17.51
N TYR A 140 5.10 -12.44 -17.11
CA TYR A 140 4.81 -12.12 -15.72
C TYR A 140 3.33 -12.25 -15.43
N THR A 141 3.00 -12.72 -14.24
CA THR A 141 1.65 -12.64 -13.68
C THR A 141 1.53 -11.40 -12.80
N LEU A 142 0.59 -10.53 -13.11
CA LEU A 142 0.18 -9.38 -12.31
C LEU A 142 -0.94 -9.79 -11.35
N PHE A 143 -0.84 -9.37 -10.09
CA PHE A 143 -1.85 -9.52 -9.05
C PHE A 143 -2.37 -8.14 -8.69
N LEU A 144 -3.64 -7.87 -9.00
CA LEU A 144 -4.20 -6.52 -8.93
C LEU A 144 -5.36 -6.48 -7.96
N VAL A 145 -5.23 -5.75 -6.87
CA VAL A 145 -6.37 -5.50 -5.99
C VAL A 145 -7.37 -4.60 -6.71
N SER A 146 -8.64 -5.02 -6.71
CA SER A 146 -9.73 -4.30 -7.37
C SER A 146 -10.94 -4.21 -6.45
N HIS A 147 -11.54 -3.02 -6.36
CA HIS A 147 -12.70 -2.72 -5.52
C HIS A 147 -13.94 -2.33 -6.31
N PRO A 148 -14.55 -3.21 -7.11
CA PRO A 148 -15.75 -2.84 -7.86
C PRO A 148 -16.90 -2.46 -6.90
N PRO A 149 -17.71 -1.44 -7.26
CA PRO A 149 -18.97 -1.18 -6.58
C PRO A 149 -19.88 -2.41 -6.58
N PRO A 150 -20.71 -2.59 -5.55
CA PRO A 150 -21.67 -3.67 -5.54
C PRO A 150 -22.67 -3.52 -6.69
N ALA A 151 -23.20 -4.66 -7.16
CA ALA A 151 -24.16 -4.69 -8.27
C ALA A 151 -25.36 -3.74 -8.03
N ASP A 152 -25.94 -3.77 -6.82
CA ASP A 152 -26.81 -2.71 -6.34
C ASP A 152 -25.96 -1.57 -5.76
N ARG A 153 -25.66 -0.57 -6.58
CA ARG A 153 -24.84 0.59 -6.19
C ARG A 153 -25.42 1.38 -5.03
N SER A 154 -26.75 1.39 -4.86
CA SER A 154 -27.38 2.09 -3.74
C SER A 154 -27.08 1.44 -2.38
N SER A 155 -26.67 0.17 -2.39
CA SER A 155 -26.30 -0.59 -1.19
C SER A 155 -24.86 -0.32 -0.72
N ALA A 156 -24.01 0.32 -1.53
CA ALA A 156 -22.58 0.49 -1.26
C ALA A 156 -22.27 1.07 0.13
N PRO A 157 -22.97 2.11 0.64
CA PRO A 157 -22.72 2.62 1.99
C PRO A 157 -23.07 1.65 3.13
N LYS A 158 -23.72 0.52 2.84
CA LYS A 158 -24.11 -0.50 3.82
C LYS A 158 -23.29 -1.78 3.68
N VAL A 159 -22.96 -2.19 2.45
CA VAL A 159 -22.30 -3.48 2.16
C VAL A 159 -20.83 -3.34 1.79
N GLY A 160 -20.40 -2.15 1.40
CA GLY A 160 -19.05 -1.86 0.92
C GLY A 160 -18.83 -2.28 -0.53
N ALA A 161 -17.56 -2.40 -0.92
CA ALA A 161 -17.16 -2.83 -2.25
C ALA A 161 -17.21 -4.36 -2.41
N ASP A 162 -17.39 -4.83 -3.65
CA ASP A 162 -17.28 -6.22 -4.06
C ASP A 162 -15.83 -6.60 -4.38
N SER A 163 -14.92 -6.23 -3.47
CA SER A 163 -13.47 -6.38 -3.59
C SER A 163 -13.01 -7.78 -4.02
N VAL A 164 -11.96 -7.81 -4.84
CA VAL A 164 -11.34 -9.00 -5.42
C VAL A 164 -9.85 -8.76 -5.67
N VAL A 165 -9.13 -9.82 -6.03
CA VAL A 165 -7.81 -9.71 -6.66
C VAL A 165 -7.91 -10.29 -8.07
N GLU A 166 -7.57 -9.50 -9.07
CA GLU A 166 -7.60 -9.86 -10.48
C GLU A 166 -6.21 -10.30 -10.94
N LEU A 167 -6.12 -11.44 -11.62
CA LEU A 167 -4.87 -11.96 -12.16
C LEU A 167 -4.81 -11.71 -13.66
N PHE A 168 -3.66 -11.20 -14.12
CA PHE A 168 -3.37 -11.00 -15.54
C PHE A 168 -1.97 -11.51 -15.87
N GLU A 169 -1.77 -11.91 -17.12
CA GLU A 169 -0.46 -12.24 -17.69
C GLU A 169 -0.01 -11.13 -18.63
N THR A 170 1.25 -10.71 -18.54
CA THR A 170 1.83 -9.71 -19.44
C THR A 170 3.24 -10.13 -19.84
N VAL A 171 3.62 -9.88 -21.08
CA VAL A 171 5.02 -9.99 -21.50
C VAL A 171 5.69 -8.65 -21.20
N LEU A 172 6.79 -8.68 -20.45
CA LEU A 172 7.49 -7.48 -20.01
C LEU A 172 7.77 -6.53 -21.19
N GLY A 173 7.48 -5.24 -21.00
CA GLY A 173 7.71 -4.22 -22.03
C GLY A 173 6.60 -4.12 -23.08
N THR A 174 5.65 -5.06 -23.11
CA THR A 174 4.45 -4.94 -23.94
C THR A 174 3.37 -4.13 -23.25
N ALA A 175 2.51 -3.48 -24.03
CA ALA A 175 1.39 -2.68 -23.54
C ALA A 175 0.09 -3.52 -23.44
N GLU A 176 0.19 -4.81 -23.14
CA GLU A 176 -0.95 -5.73 -23.06
C GLU A 176 -0.90 -6.58 -21.78
N ALA A 177 -2.05 -6.78 -21.14
CA ALA A 177 -2.23 -7.71 -20.04
C ALA A 177 -3.46 -8.61 -20.31
N ARG A 178 -3.22 -9.91 -20.42
CA ARG A 178 -4.20 -10.96 -20.72
C ARG A 178 -4.84 -11.45 -19.43
N TYR A 179 -6.17 -11.38 -19.34
CA TYR A 179 -6.92 -11.82 -18.17
C TYR A 179 -6.74 -13.32 -17.91
N VAL A 180 -6.45 -13.66 -16.66
CA VAL A 180 -6.31 -15.06 -16.18
C VAL A 180 -7.54 -15.46 -15.37
N GLY A 181 -7.94 -14.63 -14.41
CA GLY A 181 -9.05 -14.96 -13.52
C GLY A 181 -9.21 -13.99 -12.35
N THR A 182 -10.33 -14.12 -11.65
CA THR A 182 -10.66 -13.31 -10.47
C THR A 182 -10.62 -14.18 -9.23
N VAL A 183 -9.87 -13.76 -8.21
CA VAL A 183 -9.94 -14.32 -6.87
C VAL A 183 -10.97 -13.56 -6.04
N ARG A 184 -12.05 -14.26 -5.70
CA ARG A 184 -13.14 -13.75 -4.86
C ARG A 184 -13.37 -14.72 -3.70
N HIS A 185 -13.16 -14.25 -2.48
CA HIS A 185 -13.31 -15.07 -1.29
C HIS A 185 -13.71 -14.22 -0.08
N ALA A 186 -14.27 -14.84 0.97
CA ALA A 186 -14.65 -14.15 2.21
C ALA A 186 -13.46 -13.53 2.96
N LEU A 187 -12.24 -14.04 2.70
CA LEU A 187 -10.96 -13.53 3.20
C LEU A 187 -10.30 -12.50 2.26
N VAL A 188 -10.93 -12.17 1.13
CA VAL A 188 -10.56 -11.04 0.26
C VAL A 188 -11.62 -9.96 0.46
N ARG A 189 -11.76 -9.51 1.71
CA ARG A 189 -12.88 -8.68 2.16
C ARG A 189 -12.59 -7.20 1.93
N THR A 190 -11.41 -6.79 2.34
CA THR A 190 -10.90 -5.41 2.33
C THR A 190 -9.43 -5.46 1.88
N PRO A 191 -9.14 -6.14 0.74
CA PRO A 191 -7.78 -6.32 0.28
C PRO A 191 -7.11 -4.96 0.08
N ASN A 192 -5.86 -4.84 0.50
CA ASN A 192 -5.09 -3.62 0.37
C ASN A 192 -3.90 -3.86 -0.57
N ASN A 193 -2.97 -4.73 -0.18
CA ASN A 193 -1.76 -5.02 -0.95
C ASN A 193 -1.54 -6.54 -1.11
N PRO A 194 -1.29 -7.05 -2.33
CA PRO A 194 -0.97 -8.45 -2.57
C PRO A 194 0.55 -8.68 -2.63
N VAL A 195 1.01 -9.89 -2.30
CA VAL A 195 2.38 -10.36 -2.57
C VAL A 195 2.34 -11.77 -3.15
N ALA A 196 2.89 -11.95 -4.35
CA ALA A 196 2.88 -13.20 -5.06
C ALA A 196 3.74 -14.27 -4.37
N THR A 197 3.22 -15.50 -4.36
CA THR A 197 3.90 -16.71 -3.85
C THR A 197 4.03 -17.80 -4.92
N GLY A 198 3.29 -17.69 -6.01
CA GLY A 198 3.32 -18.57 -7.17
C GLY A 198 2.47 -18.02 -8.31
N PRO A 199 2.39 -18.70 -9.47
CA PRO A 199 1.71 -18.16 -10.66
C PRO A 199 0.23 -17.82 -10.47
N ARG A 200 -0.41 -18.41 -9.46
CA ARG A 200 -1.83 -18.21 -9.11
C ARG A 200 -2.07 -18.11 -7.61
N SER A 201 -1.02 -17.93 -6.82
CA SER A 201 -1.10 -17.91 -5.36
C SER A 201 -0.38 -16.70 -4.77
N PHE A 202 -0.95 -16.10 -3.74
CA PHE A 202 -0.45 -14.84 -3.16
C PHE A 202 -0.92 -14.66 -1.72
N TYR A 203 -0.20 -13.85 -0.97
CA TYR A 203 -0.70 -13.22 0.24
C TYR A 203 -1.45 -11.94 -0.11
N VAL A 204 -2.46 -11.57 0.69
CA VAL A 204 -3.13 -10.28 0.60
C VAL A 204 -3.46 -9.75 1.99
N SER A 205 -3.10 -8.50 2.24
CA SER A 205 -3.48 -7.80 3.47
C SER A 205 -4.94 -7.37 3.40
N ASN A 206 -5.72 -7.57 4.47
CA ASN A 206 -7.03 -6.96 4.64
C ASN A 206 -6.91 -5.80 5.62
N ASP A 207 -6.95 -4.55 5.15
CA ASP A 207 -6.67 -3.38 5.98
C ASP A 207 -7.68 -3.20 7.13
N HIS A 208 -8.92 -3.66 6.95
CA HIS A 208 -9.97 -3.59 7.96
C HIS A 208 -10.63 -4.94 8.25
N ARG A 209 -11.04 -5.15 9.50
CA ARG A 209 -11.86 -6.32 9.86
C ARG A 209 -13.27 -6.25 9.26
N ARG A 210 -13.74 -5.06 8.91
CA ARG A 210 -15.12 -4.81 8.46
C ARG A 210 -15.10 -3.97 7.18
N LYS A 211 -15.93 -4.34 6.19
CA LYS A 211 -16.11 -3.53 4.97
C LYS A 211 -16.74 -2.17 5.27
N VAL A 212 -17.76 -2.16 6.12
CA VAL A 212 -18.51 -0.98 6.54
C VAL A 212 -18.88 -1.15 8.00
N HIS A 213 -18.56 -0.18 8.84
CA HIS A 213 -19.05 -0.12 10.21
C HIS A 213 -18.76 1.25 10.81
N TRP A 214 -19.66 1.77 11.65
CA TRP A 214 -19.45 3.08 12.28
C TRP A 214 -18.18 3.15 13.16
N THR A 215 -17.66 2.01 13.61
CA THR A 215 -16.42 1.96 14.38
C THR A 215 -15.18 2.14 13.50
N ARG A 216 -15.22 1.95 12.18
CA ARG A 216 -14.04 2.15 11.31
C ARG A 216 -13.40 3.53 11.49
N LYS A 217 -14.23 4.57 11.62
CA LYS A 217 -13.78 5.96 11.92
C LYS A 217 -13.07 6.13 13.25
N LEU A 218 -13.25 5.18 14.17
CA LEU A 218 -12.67 5.19 15.50
C LEU A 218 -11.41 4.30 15.58
N GLU A 219 -11.07 3.51 14.55
CA GLU A 219 -9.90 2.62 14.55
C GLU A 219 -8.56 3.36 14.67
N VAL A 220 -8.56 4.66 14.37
CA VAL A 220 -7.41 5.54 14.68
C VAL A 220 -7.15 5.66 16.19
N ALA A 221 -8.16 5.42 17.02
CA ALA A 221 -8.15 5.53 18.48
C ALA A 221 -8.24 4.19 19.22
N TYR A 222 -8.72 3.12 18.57
CA TYR A 222 -8.78 1.76 19.15
C TYR A 222 -8.25 0.72 18.17
N VAL A 223 -7.81 -0.44 18.68
CA VAL A 223 -7.23 -1.49 17.85
C VAL A 223 -8.31 -2.48 17.44
N GLU A 224 -8.59 -2.58 16.15
CA GLU A 224 -9.25 -3.75 15.56
C GLU A 224 -8.23 -4.53 14.74
N THR A 225 -7.99 -5.78 15.13
CA THR A 225 -7.13 -6.69 14.39
C THR A 225 -7.87 -7.17 13.14
N SER A 226 -7.18 -7.16 11.99
CA SER A 226 -7.60 -7.86 10.79
C SER A 226 -6.58 -8.93 10.44
N GLU A 227 -6.37 -9.22 9.16
CA GLU A 227 -5.64 -10.41 8.75
C GLU A 227 -4.89 -10.24 7.44
N ILE A 228 -3.80 -10.99 7.31
CA ILE A 228 -3.17 -11.32 6.03
C ILE A 228 -3.68 -12.71 5.66
N ALA A 229 -4.26 -12.85 4.47
CA ALA A 229 -4.74 -14.12 3.95
C ALA A 229 -3.79 -14.64 2.87
N HIS A 230 -3.57 -15.96 2.81
CA HIS A 230 -3.02 -16.61 1.63
C HIS A 230 -4.17 -17.08 0.75
N CYS A 231 -4.07 -16.87 -0.56
CA CYS A 231 -5.10 -17.24 -1.52
C CYS A 231 -4.49 -17.94 -2.73
N THR A 232 -5.24 -18.84 -3.35
CA THR A 232 -4.91 -19.52 -4.60
C THR A 232 -6.12 -19.54 -5.54
N LEU A 233 -5.91 -19.20 -6.81
CA LEU A 233 -6.88 -19.41 -7.88
C LEU A 233 -6.69 -20.82 -8.48
N LEU A 234 -7.70 -21.69 -8.30
CA LEU A 234 -7.69 -23.05 -8.83
C LEU A 234 -7.98 -23.07 -10.34
N ASP A 235 -7.59 -24.15 -11.01
CA ASP A 235 -7.92 -24.37 -12.43
C ASP A 235 -9.44 -24.47 -12.69
N SER A 236 -10.23 -24.80 -11.67
CA SER A 236 -11.69 -24.76 -11.73
C SER A 236 -12.27 -23.34 -11.82
N GLY A 237 -11.45 -22.31 -11.54
CA GLY A 237 -11.89 -20.93 -11.36
C GLY A 237 -12.35 -20.61 -9.93
N GLU A 238 -12.33 -21.59 -9.01
CA GLU A 238 -12.63 -21.36 -7.60
C GLU A 238 -11.44 -20.75 -6.85
N SER A 239 -11.73 -20.05 -5.76
CA SER A 239 -10.74 -19.41 -4.90
C SER A 239 -10.64 -20.13 -3.56
N GLU A 240 -9.46 -20.57 -3.19
CA GLU A 240 -9.16 -21.08 -1.85
C GLU A 240 -8.32 -20.06 -1.10
N CYS A 241 -8.74 -19.69 0.11
CA CYS A 241 -7.92 -18.84 0.97
C CYS A 241 -7.91 -19.29 2.43
N THR A 242 -6.80 -19.05 3.11
CA THR A 242 -6.59 -19.29 4.54
C THR A 242 -6.05 -18.04 5.22
N VAL A 243 -6.29 -17.90 6.53
CA VAL A 243 -5.66 -16.83 7.31
C VAL A 243 -4.21 -17.23 7.56
N ALA A 244 -3.27 -16.38 7.13
CA ALA A 244 -1.84 -16.63 7.27
C ALA A 244 -1.25 -15.95 8.52
N ALA A 245 -1.71 -14.74 8.85
CA ALA A 245 -1.39 -14.02 10.08
C ALA A 245 -2.50 -13.03 10.45
N GLU A 246 -2.53 -12.66 11.73
CA GLU A 246 -3.32 -11.54 12.23
C GLU A 246 -2.43 -10.30 12.42
N GLN A 247 -2.92 -9.12 12.04
CA GLN A 247 -2.22 -7.85 12.21
C GLN A 247 -3.23 -6.71 12.36
N THR A 248 -2.86 -5.67 13.10
CA THR A 248 -3.65 -4.43 13.14
C THR A 248 -3.40 -3.63 11.87
N TYR A 249 -4.45 -3.28 11.13
CA TYR A 249 -4.38 -2.47 9.91
C TYR A 249 -3.22 -2.87 8.97
N PRO A 250 -3.19 -4.13 8.49
CA PRO A 250 -2.17 -4.57 7.55
C PRO A 250 -2.35 -3.81 6.23
N ASN A 251 -1.26 -3.23 5.73
CA ASN A 251 -1.26 -2.40 4.53
C ASN A 251 -0.28 -3.02 3.51
N GLY A 252 0.76 -2.30 3.10
CA GLY A 252 1.83 -2.79 2.24
C GLY A 252 2.43 -4.11 2.69
N LEU A 253 2.52 -5.07 1.78
CA LEU A 253 3.26 -6.31 1.94
C LEU A 253 4.47 -6.27 1.01
N ALA A 254 5.59 -6.88 1.42
CA ALA A 254 6.73 -7.08 0.53
C ALA A 254 7.44 -8.39 0.82
N LYS A 255 7.75 -9.16 -0.22
CA LYS A 255 8.59 -10.35 -0.10
C LYS A 255 10.05 -9.95 -0.02
N GLY A 256 10.70 -10.32 1.08
CA GLY A 256 12.12 -10.16 1.32
C GLY A 256 12.96 -11.35 0.85
N PRO A 257 14.28 -11.25 0.96
CA PRO A 257 15.17 -12.40 0.81
C PRO A 257 14.92 -13.46 1.88
N ASN A 258 15.31 -14.71 1.62
CA ASN A 258 15.24 -15.83 2.57
C ASN A 258 13.82 -16.13 3.09
N ASP A 259 12.82 -16.07 2.21
CA ASP A 259 11.42 -16.38 2.57
C ASP A 259 10.85 -15.52 3.71
N LEU A 260 11.39 -14.31 3.86
CA LEU A 260 10.81 -13.31 4.74
C LEU A 260 9.68 -12.56 4.04
N LEU A 261 8.64 -12.23 4.80
CA LEU A 261 7.59 -11.31 4.38
C LEU A 261 7.55 -10.13 5.35
N TYR A 262 7.63 -8.92 4.81
CA TYR A 262 7.46 -7.68 5.54
C TYR A 262 6.01 -7.22 5.38
N ALA A 263 5.37 -6.84 6.49
CA ALA A 263 4.01 -6.32 6.48
C ALA A 263 3.92 -5.03 7.28
N ALA A 264 3.54 -3.95 6.61
CA ALA A 264 3.31 -2.66 7.23
C ALA A 264 2.01 -2.66 8.04
N SER A 265 2.06 -2.05 9.23
CA SER A 265 0.85 -1.64 9.96
C SER A 265 0.74 -0.12 9.98
N THR A 266 -0.34 0.40 9.36
CA THR A 266 -0.58 1.85 9.30
C THR A 266 -0.86 2.45 10.66
N TYR A 267 -1.57 1.75 11.56
CA TYR A 267 -1.96 2.33 12.85
C TYR A 267 -1.03 2.00 14.01
N THR A 268 -0.21 0.94 13.94
CA THR A 268 0.82 0.69 14.97
C THR A 268 2.16 1.33 14.60
N GLY A 269 2.40 1.61 13.32
CA GLY A 269 3.64 2.22 12.83
C GLY A 269 4.84 1.28 12.92
N GLU A 270 4.58 -0.02 12.76
CA GLU A 270 5.59 -1.07 12.73
C GLU A 270 5.57 -1.81 11.37
N VAL A 271 6.73 -2.31 10.97
CA VAL A 271 6.86 -3.33 9.94
C VAL A 271 7.05 -4.66 10.66
N SER A 272 6.05 -5.52 10.62
CA SER A 272 6.15 -6.90 11.10
C SER A 272 6.93 -7.75 10.10
N VAL A 273 7.84 -8.57 10.60
CA VAL A 273 8.65 -9.49 9.80
C VAL A 273 8.18 -10.90 10.09
N TYR A 274 7.77 -11.61 9.05
CA TYR A 274 7.31 -12.99 9.11
C TYR A 274 8.24 -13.91 8.33
N GLU A 275 8.34 -15.15 8.78
CA GLU A 275 8.89 -16.26 8.00
C GLU A 275 7.75 -17.02 7.32
N ILE A 276 7.86 -17.22 6.01
CA ILE A 276 6.88 -17.96 5.21
C ILE A 276 7.04 -19.47 5.44
N GLN A 277 5.99 -20.13 5.91
CA GLN A 277 5.96 -21.57 6.09
C GLN A 277 5.44 -22.26 4.82
N HIS A 278 6.32 -22.74 3.94
CA HIS A 278 5.93 -23.34 2.64
C HIS A 278 5.05 -24.60 2.72
N GLY A 279 4.89 -25.20 3.90
CA GLY A 279 4.03 -26.36 4.10
C GLY A 279 2.53 -26.03 4.06
N ASP A 280 2.14 -24.92 4.68
CA ASP A 280 0.74 -24.49 4.82
C ASP A 280 0.51 -23.00 4.49
N MET A 281 1.57 -22.31 4.09
CA MET A 281 1.62 -20.88 3.80
C MET A 281 1.28 -19.99 5.00
N SER A 282 1.36 -20.50 6.24
CA SER A 282 1.26 -19.67 7.45
C SER A 282 2.46 -18.72 7.60
N LEU A 283 2.27 -17.62 8.33
CA LEU A 283 3.29 -16.60 8.57
C LEU A 283 3.69 -16.60 10.05
N ILE A 284 4.93 -17.01 10.35
CA ILE A 284 5.44 -17.02 11.73
C ILE A 284 6.16 -15.69 12.02
N PRO A 285 5.78 -14.93 13.06
CA PRO A 285 6.42 -13.67 13.39
C PRO A 285 7.86 -13.89 13.90
N VAL A 286 8.84 -13.22 13.29
CA VAL A 286 10.28 -13.34 13.62
C VAL A 286 10.94 -12.01 14.03
N GLY A 287 10.22 -10.90 13.95
CA GLY A 287 10.63 -9.60 14.48
C GLY A 287 9.69 -8.46 14.06
N ASN A 288 9.86 -7.29 14.69
CA ASN A 288 9.17 -6.05 14.32
C ASN A 288 10.20 -4.92 14.19
N ILE A 289 9.96 -4.02 13.24
CA ILE A 289 10.76 -2.80 13.03
C ILE A 289 9.84 -1.61 13.26
N TRP A 290 10.13 -0.83 14.29
CA TRP A 290 9.30 0.31 14.68
C TRP A 290 9.76 1.58 13.98
N LEU A 291 8.99 2.06 13.01
CA LEU A 291 9.18 3.39 12.44
C LEU A 291 8.44 4.45 13.27
N GLU A 292 7.51 4.04 14.12
CA GLU A 292 6.71 4.88 15.01
C GLU A 292 5.87 5.93 14.26
N ARG A 293 5.42 5.64 13.03
CA ARG A 293 4.55 6.51 12.22
C ARG A 293 3.74 5.66 11.26
N PRO A 294 2.57 6.10 10.77
CA PRO A 294 1.82 5.34 9.80
C PRO A 294 2.65 4.98 8.58
N ILE A 295 2.55 3.71 8.21
CA ILE A 295 3.26 3.10 7.08
C ILE A 295 2.21 2.65 6.09
N ASP A 296 2.49 2.88 4.81
CA ASP A 296 1.65 2.48 3.69
C ASP A 296 2.36 1.34 2.94
N ASN A 297 2.67 1.48 1.65
CA ASN A 297 3.30 0.41 0.88
C ASN A 297 4.78 0.20 1.20
N LEU A 298 5.21 -1.04 1.04
CA LEU A 298 6.57 -1.52 1.22
C LEU A 298 7.10 -2.05 -0.11
N LEU A 299 8.34 -1.72 -0.46
CA LEU A 299 9.03 -2.31 -1.60
C LEU A 299 10.43 -2.75 -1.22
N VAL A 300 10.86 -3.91 -1.71
CA VAL A 300 12.19 -4.45 -1.45
C VAL A 300 13.06 -4.22 -2.67
N SER A 301 14.21 -3.57 -2.50
CA SER A 301 15.24 -3.53 -3.54
C SER A 301 15.91 -4.91 -3.65
N PRO A 302 15.82 -5.61 -4.79
CA PRO A 302 16.50 -6.89 -4.97
C PRO A 302 18.02 -6.74 -5.02
N SER A 303 18.55 -5.56 -5.36
CA SER A 303 20.00 -5.30 -5.39
C SER A 303 20.61 -5.18 -4.00
N THR A 304 19.87 -4.66 -3.02
CA THR A 304 20.41 -4.42 -1.67
C THR A 304 19.72 -5.21 -0.57
N GLY A 305 18.54 -5.79 -0.85
CA GLY A 305 17.65 -6.37 0.14
C GLY A 305 17.02 -5.34 1.09
N SER A 306 17.19 -4.03 0.82
CA SER A 306 16.61 -2.98 1.66
C SER A 306 15.11 -2.83 1.40
N VAL A 307 14.33 -2.62 2.46
CA VAL A 307 12.90 -2.28 2.37
C VAL A 307 12.77 -0.77 2.34
N TYR A 308 12.01 -0.24 1.39
CA TYR A 308 11.59 1.15 1.30
C TYR A 308 10.13 1.24 1.73
N ALA A 309 9.88 2.05 2.74
CA ALA A 309 8.56 2.23 3.34
C ALA A 309 8.10 3.67 3.13
N ALA A 310 6.98 3.84 2.43
CA ALA A 310 6.28 5.13 2.39
C ALA A 310 5.55 5.34 3.71
N THR A 311 5.61 6.56 4.24
CA THR A 311 5.02 6.86 5.54
C THR A 311 4.25 8.17 5.56
N PHE A 312 3.39 8.32 6.57
CA PHE A 312 2.66 9.56 6.86
C PHE A 312 3.15 10.19 8.18
N PRO A 313 4.20 11.02 8.14
CA PRO A 313 4.78 11.63 9.35
C PRO A 313 3.76 12.42 10.18
N LYS A 314 2.75 13.00 9.52
CA LYS A 314 1.58 13.66 10.12
C LYS A 314 0.30 13.11 9.50
N PHE A 315 -0.31 12.12 10.14
CA PHE A 315 -1.47 11.40 9.61
C PHE A 315 -2.64 12.34 9.25
N PHE A 316 -2.95 13.32 10.10
CA PHE A 316 -4.04 14.24 9.85
C PHE A 316 -3.77 15.20 8.68
N SER A 317 -2.50 15.50 8.37
CA SER A 317 -2.14 16.24 7.16
C SER A 317 -2.45 15.40 5.91
N PHE A 318 -2.03 14.12 5.90
CA PHE A 318 -2.37 13.15 4.85
C PHE A 318 -3.89 13.01 4.67
N ALA A 319 -4.62 12.69 5.73
CA ALA A 319 -6.08 12.54 5.68
C ALA A 319 -6.77 13.82 5.18
N SER A 320 -6.26 15.00 5.53
CA SER A 320 -6.83 16.27 5.07
C SER A 320 -6.53 16.62 3.61
N SER A 321 -5.54 15.96 3.00
CA SER A 321 -5.18 16.12 1.59
C SER A 321 -5.99 15.21 0.65
N ALA A 322 -6.67 14.19 1.19
CA ALA A 322 -7.55 13.32 0.41
C ALA A 322 -8.70 14.12 -0.24
N PRO A 323 -9.05 13.84 -1.50
CA PRO A 323 -10.12 14.53 -2.19
C PRO A 323 -11.49 14.19 -1.59
N LEU A 324 -12.42 15.13 -1.70
CA LEU A 324 -13.78 14.99 -1.17
C LEU A 324 -14.81 15.05 -2.31
N PRO A 325 -15.95 14.34 -2.21
CA PRO A 325 -17.02 14.42 -3.22
C PRO A 325 -17.54 15.84 -3.46
N SER A 326 -17.41 16.74 -2.47
CA SER A 326 -17.80 18.15 -2.59
C SER A 326 -16.80 19.02 -3.35
N SER A 327 -15.58 18.52 -3.61
CA SER A 327 -14.51 19.20 -4.34
C SER A 327 -13.62 18.18 -5.08
N PRO A 328 -14.17 17.39 -6.01
CA PRO A 328 -13.47 16.23 -6.58
C PRO A 328 -12.37 16.61 -7.59
N ALA A 329 -12.50 17.76 -8.24
CA ALA A 329 -11.58 18.25 -9.28
C ALA A 329 -10.42 19.10 -8.73
N ASN A 330 -10.34 19.31 -7.42
CA ASN A 330 -9.28 20.13 -6.82
C ASN A 330 -8.54 19.28 -5.79
N PRO A 331 -7.32 18.78 -6.08
CA PRO A 331 -6.47 18.31 -5.00
C PRO A 331 -6.35 19.47 -4.03
N HIS A 332 -6.80 19.28 -2.79
CA HIS A 332 -6.77 20.37 -1.82
C HIS A 332 -5.37 21.00 -1.85
N HIS A 333 -5.25 22.34 -1.80
CA HIS A 333 -3.96 23.03 -1.60
C HIS A 333 -3.20 22.57 -0.32
N LYS A 334 -3.80 21.65 0.43
CA LYS A 334 -3.26 20.99 1.60
C LYS A 334 -2.23 19.96 1.16
N ARG A 335 -1.01 20.20 1.59
CA ARG A 335 0.11 19.28 1.41
C ARG A 335 0.22 18.36 2.62
N SER A 336 0.69 17.14 2.36
CA SER A 336 1.12 16.22 3.42
C SER A 336 2.64 16.11 3.37
N PRO A 337 3.33 16.29 4.51
CA PRO A 337 4.73 15.95 4.61
C PRO A 337 4.99 14.49 4.22
N VAL A 338 6.16 14.22 3.67
CA VAL A 338 6.58 12.89 3.22
C VAL A 338 7.89 12.52 3.89
N GLU A 339 7.98 11.30 4.39
CA GLU A 339 9.25 10.64 4.69
C GLU A 339 9.21 9.23 4.11
N VAL A 340 10.23 8.88 3.34
CA VAL A 340 10.49 7.52 2.89
C VAL A 340 11.57 6.94 3.78
N TRP A 341 11.31 5.76 4.35
CA TRP A 341 12.25 5.07 5.24
C TRP A 341 12.92 3.91 4.52
N ARG A 342 14.25 3.83 4.61
CA ARG A 342 15.03 2.67 4.18
C ARG A 342 15.35 1.82 5.40
N ILE A 343 14.98 0.55 5.34
CA ILE A 343 15.30 -0.48 6.34
C ILE A 343 16.31 -1.42 5.71
N SER A 344 17.42 -1.68 6.41
CA SER A 344 18.47 -2.59 5.96
C SER A 344 18.93 -3.49 7.11
N ASN A 345 19.62 -4.57 6.78
CA ASN A 345 20.24 -5.42 7.80
C ASN A 345 21.28 -4.62 8.60
N GLU A 346 21.34 -4.88 9.91
CA GLU A 346 22.40 -4.33 10.74
C GLU A 346 23.72 -5.05 10.45
N THR A 347 24.77 -4.29 10.18
CA THR A 347 26.10 -4.81 9.85
C THR A 347 27.11 -4.53 10.95
N ASP A 348 26.87 -3.52 11.78
CA ASP A 348 27.72 -3.19 12.91
C ASP A 348 27.80 -4.37 13.88
N ILE A 349 29.01 -4.72 14.30
CA ILE A 349 29.26 -5.90 15.13
C ILE A 349 28.72 -5.69 16.54
N THR A 350 28.85 -4.47 17.08
CA THR A 350 28.38 -4.13 18.42
C THR A 350 26.86 -4.14 18.46
N GLU A 351 26.20 -3.53 17.47
CA GLU A 351 24.72 -3.51 17.42
C GLU A 351 24.12 -4.91 17.22
N ARG A 352 24.73 -5.75 16.38
CA ARG A 352 24.33 -7.15 16.24
C ARG A 352 24.54 -7.95 17.52
N TYR A 353 25.64 -7.71 18.25
CA TYR A 353 25.87 -8.32 19.56
C TYR A 353 24.78 -7.92 20.58
N MET A 354 24.26 -6.70 20.47
CA MET A 354 23.11 -6.22 21.27
C MET A 354 21.75 -6.74 20.75
N GLY A 355 21.73 -7.62 19.76
CA GLY A 355 20.53 -8.24 19.22
C GLY A 355 19.79 -7.42 18.18
N ARG A 356 20.34 -6.28 17.72
CA ARG A 356 19.73 -5.51 16.62
C ARG A 356 19.92 -6.26 15.31
N LYS A 357 18.81 -6.63 14.68
CA LYS A 357 18.77 -7.28 13.36
C LYS A 357 18.76 -6.28 12.21
N TYR A 358 18.12 -5.13 12.41
CA TYR A 358 17.84 -4.14 11.38
C TYR A 358 18.26 -2.75 11.83
N ARG A 359 18.67 -1.93 10.87
CA ARG A 359 18.81 -0.48 10.98
C ARG A 359 17.84 0.19 10.01
N HIS A 360 17.35 1.36 10.37
CA HIS A 360 16.43 2.12 9.54
C HIS A 360 16.77 3.60 9.58
N ALA A 361 16.65 4.27 8.44
CA ALA A 361 16.95 5.69 8.28
C ALA A 361 16.00 6.34 7.27
N VAL A 362 15.81 7.65 7.39
CA VAL A 362 15.08 8.42 6.38
C VAL A 362 15.92 8.46 5.11
N ALA A 363 15.36 7.97 4.02
CA ALA A 363 15.98 8.00 2.69
C ALA A 363 15.62 9.29 1.94
N LEU A 364 14.37 9.75 2.05
CA LEU A 364 13.88 10.98 1.43
C LEU A 364 12.93 11.68 2.39
N ALA A 365 12.99 13.01 2.46
CA ALA A 365 12.08 13.80 3.27
C ALA A 365 11.68 15.11 2.60
N ASP A 366 10.38 15.35 2.54
CA ASP A 366 9.78 16.64 2.22
C ASP A 366 8.91 17.10 3.40
N PRO A 367 9.45 17.92 4.33
CA PRO A 367 8.72 18.33 5.53
C PRO A 367 7.55 19.28 5.25
N LEU A 368 7.52 19.91 4.07
CA LEU A 368 6.50 20.87 3.66
C LEU A 368 5.52 20.28 2.63
N GLY A 369 5.89 19.15 2.03
CA GLY A 369 5.15 18.48 0.97
C GLY A 369 5.07 19.31 -0.32
N GLU A 370 6.10 20.11 -0.64
CA GLU A 370 6.07 21.01 -1.79
C GLU A 370 6.46 20.34 -3.11
N VAL A 371 7.42 19.42 -3.04
CA VAL A 371 7.97 18.65 -4.16
C VAL A 371 7.21 17.33 -4.30
N VAL A 372 7.02 16.63 -3.18
CA VAL A 372 6.21 15.41 -3.11
C VAL A 372 5.28 15.48 -1.91
N SER A 373 4.04 15.01 -2.09
CA SER A 373 3.01 15.07 -1.05
C SER A 373 2.17 13.80 -1.09
N ALA A 374 1.72 13.34 0.07
CA ALA A 374 0.80 12.21 0.21
C ALA A 374 1.24 10.95 -0.56
N VAL A 375 2.54 10.65 -0.49
CA VAL A 375 3.15 9.48 -1.12
C VAL A 375 2.73 8.21 -0.39
N THR A 376 2.22 7.24 -1.13
CA THR A 376 1.77 5.92 -0.65
C THR A 376 2.75 4.81 -1.05
N THR A 377 3.49 5.00 -2.15
CA THR A 377 4.50 4.04 -2.64
C THR A 377 5.81 4.75 -2.96
N ALA A 378 6.93 4.15 -2.55
CA ALA A 378 8.28 4.59 -2.86
C ALA A 378 9.09 3.43 -3.45
N ALA A 379 9.11 3.35 -4.78
CA ALA A 379 9.68 2.22 -5.50
C ALA A 379 11.12 2.49 -5.94
N PRO A 380 12.11 1.74 -5.43
CA PRO A 380 13.52 1.95 -5.79
C PRO A 380 13.84 1.41 -7.18
N TRP A 381 14.72 2.11 -7.89
CA TRP A 381 15.41 1.59 -9.08
C TRP A 381 16.76 2.28 -9.23
N ARG A 382 17.85 1.50 -9.18
CA ARG A 382 19.23 2.02 -9.22
C ARG A 382 19.43 3.13 -8.19
N ASP A 383 19.65 4.37 -8.59
CA ASP A 383 19.84 5.53 -7.72
C ASP A 383 18.61 6.42 -7.63
N GLU A 384 17.42 5.92 -7.99
CA GLU A 384 16.19 6.69 -8.11
C GLU A 384 15.01 6.06 -7.35
N LEU A 385 14.16 6.92 -6.78
CA LEU A 385 12.86 6.52 -6.23
C LEU A 385 11.75 7.01 -7.14
N LEU A 386 10.87 6.11 -7.57
CA LEU A 386 9.56 6.45 -8.11
C LEU A 386 8.58 6.57 -6.94
N LEU A 387 8.05 7.77 -6.75
CA LEU A 387 7.12 8.13 -5.70
C LEU A 387 5.71 8.29 -6.30
N THR A 388 4.75 7.53 -5.79
CA THR A 388 3.35 7.57 -6.23
C THR A 388 2.41 7.72 -5.03
N GLY A 389 1.13 7.94 -5.27
CA GLY A 389 0.16 8.30 -4.23
C GLY A 389 -1.28 7.96 -4.59
N TYR A 390 -2.07 7.53 -3.60
CA TYR A 390 -3.49 7.17 -3.78
C TYR A 390 -4.34 8.28 -4.40
N PHE A 391 -3.98 9.53 -4.17
CA PHE A 391 -4.67 10.71 -4.69
C PHE A 391 -3.69 11.84 -5.06
N THR A 392 -2.48 11.49 -5.51
CA THR A 392 -1.53 12.48 -6.00
C THR A 392 -1.84 12.87 -7.45
N PRO A 393 -1.57 14.12 -7.85
CA PRO A 393 -1.85 14.59 -9.22
C PRO A 393 -0.90 13.99 -10.28
N HIS A 394 0.25 13.47 -9.85
CA HIS A 394 1.25 12.83 -10.70
C HIS A 394 2.21 11.99 -9.83
N ALA A 395 2.90 11.04 -10.46
CA ALA A 395 4.09 10.40 -9.90
C ALA A 395 5.30 11.33 -9.98
N VAL A 396 6.31 11.10 -9.14
CA VAL A 396 7.56 11.87 -9.13
C VAL A 396 8.74 10.90 -9.08
N VAL A 397 9.77 11.16 -9.89
CA VAL A 397 11.05 10.42 -9.80
C VAL A 397 12.09 11.32 -9.14
N CYS A 398 12.68 10.87 -8.05
CA CYS A 398 13.73 11.58 -7.33
C CYS A 398 15.05 10.80 -7.38
N ARG A 399 16.15 11.48 -7.72
CA ARG A 399 17.49 10.90 -7.64
C ARG A 399 18.04 11.01 -6.22
N MET A 400 18.57 9.90 -5.72
CA MET A 400 19.06 9.75 -4.36
C MET A 400 20.57 9.95 -4.24
N GLY A 401 21.31 9.87 -5.35
CA GLY A 401 22.77 10.05 -5.37
C GLY A 401 23.57 8.87 -4.82
N GLU A 402 22.89 7.77 -4.46
CA GLU A 402 23.47 6.49 -4.07
C GLU A 402 22.63 5.33 -4.62
N THR A 403 23.23 4.16 -4.80
CA THR A 403 22.52 2.96 -5.25
C THR A 403 21.60 2.41 -4.15
N LEU A 404 20.36 2.09 -4.53
CA LEU A 404 19.23 1.76 -3.66
C LEU A 404 18.99 0.28 -3.45
#